data_AF-X6N8X2-F1
#
_entry.id   AF-X6N8X2-F1
#
_cell.length_a   1.000
_cell.length_b   1.000
_cell.length_c   1.000
_cell.angle_alpha   90.00
_cell.angle_beta   90.00
_cell.angle_gamma   90.00
#
_symmetry.space_group_name_H-M   'P 1'
#
loop_
_entity.id
_entity.type
_entity.pdbx_description
1 polymer ?
#
loop_
_entity_poly.entity_id
_entity_poly.type
_entity_poly.pdbx_seq_one_letter_code
_entity_poly.pdbx_strand_id
1 'polypeptide(L)'
;YCGKRNHTSDKCHHRNNPRFQRCVLCKGQHASNSILCPVIQKTRNAIGVNLSRREKKVIEKKEQVKINKEKSNYQNYKNAFTQSKDIKNENILKYKTEQKSIDEIKQLKEK
;
A
#
# COMPACT_ATOMS: atom_id res chain seq x y z
N TYR A 1 7.54 -17.14 17.59
CA TYR A 1 6.20 -16.76 17.09
C TYR A 1 5.35 -16.26 18.25
N CYS A 2 4.44 -15.31 18.00
CA CYS A 2 3.51 -14.57 18.88
C CYS A 2 3.95 -14.09 20.29
N GLY A 3 5.02 -14.62 20.89
CA GLY A 3 5.53 -14.28 22.22
C GLY A 3 4.73 -14.87 23.38
N LYS A 4 3.62 -15.56 23.11
CA LYS A 4 2.74 -16.12 24.14
C LYS A 4 3.22 -17.52 24.54
N ARG A 5 3.21 -17.80 25.85
CA ARG A 5 3.58 -19.10 26.45
C ARG A 5 2.47 -20.15 26.39
N ASN A 6 1.27 -19.77 25.95
CA ASN A 6 0.07 -20.63 25.99
C ASN A 6 0.01 -21.69 24.87
N HIS A 7 1.02 -21.78 24.01
CA HIS A 7 1.15 -22.83 23.00
C HIS A 7 2.61 -22.96 22.55
N THR A 8 2.95 -24.11 21.99
CA THR A 8 4.25 -24.35 21.37
C THR A 8 4.38 -23.60 20.05
N SER A 9 5.61 -23.37 19.60
CA SER A 9 5.88 -22.71 18.30
C SER A 9 5.15 -23.36 17.14
N ASP A 10 5.01 -24.68 17.15
CA ASP A 10 4.42 -25.46 16.06
C ASP A 10 2.91 -25.29 15.97
N LYS A 11 2.25 -25.08 17.11
CA LYS A 11 0.81 -24.83 17.22
C LYS A 11 0.46 -23.34 17.15
N CYS A 12 1.44 -22.47 16.85
CA CYS A 12 1.21 -21.04 16.80
C CYS A 12 0.42 -20.64 15.56
N HIS A 13 -0.75 -20.02 15.76
CA HIS A 13 -1.55 -19.49 14.66
C HIS A 13 -0.78 -18.44 13.81
N HIS A 14 0.13 -17.68 14.44
CA HIS A 14 0.99 -16.72 13.72
C HIS A 14 2.08 -17.38 12.88
N ARG A 15 2.31 -18.69 13.02
CA ARG A 15 3.28 -19.43 12.21
C ARG A 15 2.85 -19.55 10.76
N ASN A 16 1.57 -19.85 10.52
CA ASN A 16 1.06 -20.14 9.18
C ASN A 16 0.51 -18.90 8.46
N ASN A 17 0.18 -17.83 9.20
CA ASN A 17 -0.37 -16.61 8.61
C ASN A 17 0.72 -15.58 8.29
N PRO A 18 0.98 -15.24 7.01
CA PRO A 18 2.00 -14.27 6.61
C PRO A 18 1.78 -12.86 7.16
N ARG A 19 0.55 -12.51 7.57
CA ARG A 19 0.24 -11.22 8.20
C ARG A 19 0.81 -11.08 9.61
N PHE A 20 0.98 -12.20 10.31
CA PHE A 20 1.50 -12.20 11.68
C PHE A 20 2.95 -12.68 11.77
N GLN A 21 3.54 -13.08 10.63
CA GLN A 21 4.95 -13.40 10.56
C GLN A 21 5.79 -12.13 10.62
N ARG A 22 6.64 -12.06 11.65
CA ARG A 22 7.61 -10.99 11.83
C ARG A 22 8.98 -11.58 12.09
N CYS A 23 9.97 -11.16 11.31
CA CYS A 23 11.34 -11.61 11.46
C CYS A 23 11.92 -11.04 12.75
N VAL A 24 12.51 -11.90 13.59
CA VAL A 24 13.12 -11.46 14.86
C VAL A 24 14.40 -10.65 14.64
N LEU A 25 15.10 -10.86 13.50
CA LEU A 25 16.38 -10.22 13.21
C LEU A 25 16.20 -8.81 12.64
N CYS A 26 15.39 -8.65 11.60
CA CYS A 26 15.20 -7.37 10.92
C CYS A 26 13.85 -6.69 11.23
N LYS A 27 13.01 -7.31 12.07
CA LYS A 27 11.63 -6.86 12.39
C LYS A 27 10.70 -6.72 11.18
N GLY A 28 11.10 -7.24 10.01
CA GLY A 28 10.37 -7.19 8.75
C GLY A 28 9.21 -8.18 8.64
N GLN A 29 8.31 -7.92 7.69
CA GLN A 29 7.10 -8.72 7.41
C GLN A 29 7.43 -9.97 6.58
N HIS A 30 8.09 -10.94 7.19
CA HIS A 30 8.37 -12.26 6.63
C HIS A 30 8.78 -13.21 7.76
N ALA A 31 8.83 -14.52 7.47
CA ALA A 31 9.34 -15.51 8.41
C ALA A 31 10.81 -15.23 8.78
N SER A 32 11.21 -15.57 10.01
CA SER A 32 12.57 -15.29 10.52
C SER A 32 13.66 -16.00 9.72
N ASN A 33 13.40 -17.19 9.19
CA ASN A 33 14.30 -17.97 8.34
C ASN A 33 14.18 -17.65 6.84
N SER A 34 13.44 -16.60 6.46
CA SER A 34 13.23 -16.26 5.06
C SER A 34 14.49 -15.69 4.42
N ILE A 35 14.72 -16.05 3.15
CA ILE A 35 15.80 -15.46 2.34
C ILE A 35 15.58 -13.98 2.03
N LEU A 36 14.37 -13.48 2.25
CA LEU A 36 14.05 -12.05 2.13
C LEU A 36 14.64 -11.21 3.27
N CYS A 37 15.16 -11.83 4.34
CA CYS A 37 15.76 -11.12 5.46
C CYS A 37 17.12 -10.51 5.07
N PRO A 38 17.30 -9.18 5.17
CA PRO A 38 18.58 -8.55 4.85
C PRO A 38 19.73 -9.02 5.73
N VAL A 39 19.45 -9.33 7.00
CA VAL A 39 20.45 -9.85 7.94
C VAL A 39 20.95 -11.22 7.48
N ILE A 40 20.04 -12.13 7.11
CA ILE A 40 20.42 -13.46 6.60
C ILE A 40 21.19 -13.35 5.29
N GLN A 41 20.79 -12.47 4.37
CA GLN A 41 21.53 -12.26 3.11
C GLN A 41 22.95 -11.76 3.38
N LYS A 42 23.12 -10.77 4.27
CA LYS A 42 24.45 -10.29 4.68
C LYS A 42 25.29 -11.40 5.31
N THR A 43 24.73 -12.15 6.25
CA THR A 43 25.44 -13.26 6.89
C THR A 43 25.84 -14.33 5.87
N ARG A 44 24.95 -14.72 4.96
CA ARG A 44 25.25 -15.68 3.88
C ARG A 44 26.39 -15.21 2.99
N ASN A 45 26.37 -13.95 2.58
CA ASN A 45 27.45 -13.37 1.76
C ASN A 45 28.78 -13.37 2.53
N ALA A 46 28.77 -13.05 3.83
CA ALA A 46 29.96 -13.05 4.67
C ALA A 46 30.60 -14.45 4.80
N ILE A 47 29.79 -15.52 4.80
CA ILE A 47 30.27 -16.91 4.83
C ILE A 47 30.47 -17.51 3.43
N GLY A 48 30.33 -16.72 2.36
CA GLY A 48 30.51 -17.18 0.98
C GLY A 48 29.38 -18.07 0.43
N VAL A 49 28.22 -18.10 1.07
CA VAL A 49 27.06 -18.90 0.63
C VAL A 49 26.24 -18.09 -0.39
N ASN A 50 26.36 -18.49 -1.65
CA ASN A 50 25.63 -17.88 -2.75
C ASN A 50 24.15 -18.27 -2.79
N LEU A 51 23.30 -17.34 -3.21
CA LEU A 51 21.89 -17.62 -3.47
C LEU A 51 21.72 -18.51 -4.70
N SER A 52 20.87 -19.53 -4.58
CA SER A 52 20.45 -20.34 -5.73
C SER A 52 19.67 -19.51 -6.75
N ARG A 53 19.61 -19.97 -8.01
CA ARG A 53 18.79 -19.31 -9.06
C ARG A 53 17.32 -19.18 -8.64
N ARG A 54 16.78 -20.17 -7.91
CA ARG A 54 15.40 -20.16 -7.43
C ARG A 54 15.18 -19.08 -6.37
N GLU A 55 16.09 -18.95 -5.42
CA GLU A 55 16.00 -17.91 -4.38
C GLU A 55 16.12 -16.50 -4.97
N LYS A 56 17.01 -16.29 -5.95
CA LYS A 56 17.13 -15.00 -6.65
C LYS A 56 15.81 -14.58 -7.29
N LYS A 57 15.13 -15.48 -8.01
CA LYS A 57 13.81 -15.21 -8.60
C LYS A 57 12.75 -14.83 -7.55
N VAL A 58 12.81 -15.39 -6.34
CA VAL A 58 11.87 -15.06 -5.25
C VAL A 58 12.09 -13.63 -4.76
N ILE A 59 13.35 -13.20 -4.64
CA ILE A 59 13.71 -11.83 -4.24
C ILE A 59 13.23 -10.83 -5.31
N GLU A 60 13.58 -11.07 -6.58
CA GLU A 60 13.18 -10.21 -7.70
C GLU A 60 11.66 -10.04 -7.78
N LYS A 61 10.90 -11.14 -7.68
CA LYS A 61 9.43 -11.09 -7.69
C LYS A 61 8.88 -10.24 -6.55
N LYS A 62 9.51 -10.28 -5.36
CA LYS A 62 9.08 -9.50 -4.20
C LYS A 62 9.34 -8.01 -4.39
N GLU A 63 10.45 -7.64 -5.03
CA GLU A 63 10.79 -6.26 -5.35
C GLU A 63 9.84 -5.67 -6.40
N GLN A 64 9.54 -6.42 -7.46
CA GLN A 64 8.56 -6.00 -8.47
C GLN A 64 7.17 -5.73 -7.88
N VAL A 65 6.73 -6.55 -6.92
CA VAL A 65 5.45 -6.34 -6.21
C VAL A 65 5.45 -5.03 -5.41
N LYS A 66 6.58 -4.64 -4.80
CA LYS A 66 6.68 -3.35 -4.09
C LYS A 66 6.54 -2.18 -5.06
N ILE A 67 7.29 -2.22 -6.17
CA ILE A 67 7.28 -1.19 -7.21
C ILE A 67 5.87 -1.02 -7.79
N ASN A 68 5.18 -2.13 -8.08
CA ASN A 68 3.83 -2.07 -8.64
C ASN A 68 2.80 -1.50 -7.64
N LYS A 69 2.95 -1.79 -6.34
CA LYS A 69 2.11 -1.19 -5.28
C LYS A 69 2.31 0.31 -5.14
N GLU A 70 3.55 0.78 -5.24
CA GLU A 70 3.85 2.21 -5.19
C GLU A 70 3.27 2.94 -6.39
N LYS A 71 3.41 2.36 -7.60
CA LYS A 71 2.79 2.89 -8.82
C LYS A 71 1.25 2.94 -8.73
N SER A 72 0.61 1.88 -8.21
CA SER A 72 -0.86 1.88 -8.06
C SER A 72 -1.33 2.90 -7.02
N ASN A 73 -0.62 3.06 -5.91
CA ASN A 73 -0.95 4.06 -4.90
C ASN A 73 -0.80 5.49 -5.45
N TYR A 74 0.24 5.77 -6.23
CA TYR A 74 0.40 7.06 -6.89
C TYR A 74 -0.73 7.36 -7.87
N GLN A 75 -1.15 6.37 -8.68
CA GLN A 75 -2.29 6.55 -9.57
C GLN A 75 -3.60 6.78 -8.80
N ASN A 76 -3.85 6.03 -7.73
CA ASN A 76 -5.03 6.25 -6.89
C ASN A 76 -5.04 7.65 -6.26
N TYR A 77 -3.89 8.14 -5.77
CA TYR A 77 -3.79 9.50 -5.25
C TYR A 77 -4.09 10.55 -6.33
N LYS A 78 -3.51 10.38 -7.53
CA LYS A 78 -3.75 11.29 -8.66
C LYS A 78 -5.23 11.32 -9.05
N ASN A 79 -5.88 10.16 -9.10
CA ASN A 79 -7.30 10.03 -9.44
C ASN A 79 -8.22 10.64 -8.36
N ALA A 80 -7.90 10.46 -7.08
CA ALA A 80 -8.65 11.08 -5.98
C ALA A 80 -8.54 12.62 -5.99
N PHE A 81 -7.37 13.13 -6.34
CA PHE A 81 -7.13 14.57 -6.47
C PHE A 81 -7.88 15.19 -7.66
N THR A 82 -7.91 14.52 -8.81
CA THR A 82 -8.68 15.00 -9.97
C THR A 82 -10.18 14.97 -9.70
N GLN A 83 -10.69 13.87 -9.13
CA GLN A 83 -12.12 13.74 -8.78
C GLN A 83 -12.57 14.83 -7.79
N SER A 84 -11.71 15.20 -6.82
CA SER A 84 -11.99 16.31 -5.90
C SER A 84 -11.99 17.69 -6.57
N LYS A 85 -11.24 17.89 -7.67
CA LYS A 85 -11.28 19.13 -8.45
C LYS A 85 -12.53 19.21 -9.31
N ASP A 86 -12.92 18.08 -9.93
CA ASP A 86 -14.10 18.00 -10.78
C ASP A 86 -15.38 18.30 -9.98
N ILE A 87 -15.50 17.74 -8.76
CA ILE A 87 -16.60 18.04 -7.83
C ILE A 87 -16.65 19.52 -7.44
N LYS A 88 -15.49 20.17 -7.23
CA LYS A 88 -15.46 21.62 -6.93
C LYS A 88 -15.90 22.46 -8.12
N ASN A 89 -15.51 22.08 -9.34
CA ASN A 89 -15.91 22.78 -10.56
C ASN A 89 -17.42 22.62 -10.83
N GLU A 90 -18.00 21.44 -10.64
CA GLU A 90 -19.45 21.23 -10.79
C GLU A 90 -20.26 22.08 -9.82
N ASN A 91 -19.84 22.15 -8.55
CA ASN A 91 -20.52 22.98 -7.55
C ASN A 91 -20.46 24.47 -7.90
N ILE A 92 -19.30 24.97 -8.37
CA ILE A 92 -19.16 26.36 -8.81
C ILE A 92 -20.05 26.66 -10.02
N LEU A 93 -20.15 25.73 -10.97
CA LEU A 93 -20.99 25.89 -12.14
C LEU A 93 -22.46 25.96 -11.73
N LYS A 94 -22.91 25.04 -10.86
CA LYS A 94 -24.29 24.99 -10.35
C LYS A 94 -24.70 26.31 -9.69
N TYR A 95 -23.89 26.84 -8.78
CA TYR A 95 -24.13 28.14 -8.14
C TYR A 95 -24.25 29.29 -9.13
N LYS A 96 -23.42 29.33 -10.19
CA LYS A 96 -23.49 30.38 -11.22
C LYS A 96 -24.77 30.32 -12.04
N THR A 97 -25.25 29.12 -12.36
CA THR A 97 -26.53 28.92 -13.06
C THR A 97 -27.72 29.32 -12.20
N GLU A 98 -27.74 28.92 -10.93
CA GLU A 98 -28.79 29.28 -9.98
C GLU A 98 -28.86 30.81 -9.80
N GLN A 99 -27.70 31.48 -9.69
CA GLN A 99 -27.64 32.93 -9.59
C GLN A 99 -28.19 33.63 -10.85
N LYS A 100 -27.82 33.17 -12.05
CA LYS A 100 -28.37 33.70 -13.31
C LYS A 100 -29.89 33.56 -13.39
N SER A 101 -30.44 32.41 -13.00
CA SER A 101 -31.89 32.21 -12.99
C SER A 101 -32.61 33.12 -12.00
N ILE A 102 -32.01 33.40 -10.83
CA ILE A 102 -32.57 34.34 -9.84
C ILE A 102 -32.55 35.77 -10.38
N ASP A 103 -31.47 36.16 -11.04
CA ASP A 103 -31.31 37.50 -11.61
C ASP A 103 -32.28 37.74 -12.79
N GLU A 104 -32.51 36.73 -13.65
CA GLU A 104 -33.54 36.78 -14.71
C GLU A 104 -34.96 36.92 -14.13
N ILE A 105 -35.29 36.18 -13.07
CA ILE A 105 -36.60 36.28 -12.40
C ILE A 105 -36.82 37.65 -11.77
N LYS A 106 -35.78 38.28 -11.21
CA LYS A 106 -35.88 39.65 -10.67
C LYS A 106 -36.16 40.68 -11.76
N GLN A 107 -35.47 40.58 -12.89
CA GLN A 107 -35.68 41.51 -14.02
C GLN A 107 -37.07 41.40 -14.66
N LEU A 108 -37.72 40.24 -14.56
CA LEU A 108 -39.11 40.05 -15.02
C LEU A 108 -40.16 40.60 -14.04
N LYS A 109 -39.81 40.80 -12.76
CA LYS A 109 -40.71 41.35 -11.74
C LYS A 109 -40.64 42.88 -11.61
N GLU A 110 -39.61 43.50 -12.17
CA GLU A 110 -39.41 44.97 -12.18
C GLU A 110 -39.87 45.62 -13.50
N LYS A 111 -40.48 44.86 -14.41
CA LYS A 111 -41.21 45.34 -15.60
C LYS A 111 -42.71 45.27 -15.36
#